data_AF-A0A924TVH8-F1
#
_entry.id   AF-A0A924TVH8-F1
#
_cell.length_a   1.000
_cell.length_b   1.000
_cell.length_c   1.000
_cell.angle_alpha   90.00
_cell.angle_beta   90.00
_cell.angle_gamma   90.00
#
_symmetry.space_group_name_H-M   'P 1'
#
loop_
_entity.id
_entity.type
_entity.pdbx_description
1 polymer ?
#
loop_
_entity_poly.entity_id
_entity_poly.type
_entity_poly.pdbx_seq_one_letter_code
_entity_poly.pdbx_strand_id
1 'polypeptide(L)'
;MARREVAAHPPARRRTGFTLLELAVVLAITIVLGAVAVPSFSGLVARQRLKSVAHSLQADIGLARQEAGRRGMAVHLMFHPGPQWCYGLSAGFGVDCRQAQTAPGNGVIKVVRGADHAGTTLLEASAMAIDPRNGSSLLAEGHARFGSSQAGQQLQVQLGRLGRASVCAPAAPVPNTPACPSTAPPS
;
A
#
# COMPACT_ATOMS: atom_id res chain seq x y z
N MET A 1 -36.36 -55.97 64.72
CA MET A 1 -35.03 -55.48 64.28
C MET A 1 -35.10 -55.11 62.81
N ALA A 2 -35.24 -53.83 62.47
CA ALA A 2 -35.04 -53.33 61.11
C ALA A 2 -34.60 -51.86 61.19
N ARG A 3 -33.29 -51.61 61.08
CA ARG A 3 -32.72 -50.25 60.95
C ARG A 3 -32.98 -49.78 59.52
N ARG A 4 -33.72 -48.68 59.36
CA ARG A 4 -33.80 -47.93 58.10
C ARG A 4 -32.57 -47.05 57.99
N GLU A 5 -31.70 -47.32 57.01
CA GLU A 5 -30.67 -46.38 56.59
C GLU A 5 -31.30 -45.32 55.69
N VAL A 6 -31.23 -44.05 56.13
CA VAL A 6 -31.60 -42.90 55.31
C VAL A 6 -30.37 -42.50 54.51
N ALA A 7 -30.35 -42.83 53.22
CA ALA A 7 -29.32 -42.37 52.31
C ALA A 7 -29.47 -40.85 52.08
N ALA A 8 -28.46 -40.08 52.49
CA ALA A 8 -28.39 -38.64 52.25
C ALA A 8 -28.16 -38.39 50.75
N HIS A 9 -29.06 -37.63 50.13
CA HIS A 9 -28.99 -37.29 48.70
C HIS A 9 -27.96 -36.18 48.48
N PRO A 10 -27.00 -36.33 47.54
CA PRO A 10 -26.01 -35.29 47.26
C PRO A 10 -26.70 -34.04 46.66
N PRO A 11 -26.26 -32.82 47.02
CA PRO A 11 -26.87 -31.61 46.50
C PRO A 11 -26.64 -31.50 44.99
N ALA A 12 -27.74 -31.36 44.23
CA ALA A 12 -27.69 -31.13 42.80
C ALA A 12 -26.90 -29.83 42.51
N ARG A 13 -25.77 -29.97 41.80
CA ARG A 13 -24.94 -28.84 41.38
C ARG A 13 -25.76 -27.98 40.41
N ARG A 14 -26.21 -26.81 40.85
CA ARG A 14 -26.93 -25.86 39.99
C ARG A 14 -26.00 -25.45 38.86
N ARG A 15 -26.36 -25.80 37.62
CA ARG A 15 -25.72 -25.23 36.43
C ARG A 15 -26.13 -23.76 36.35
N THR A 16 -25.18 -22.86 36.58
CA THR A 16 -25.36 -21.43 36.34
C THR A 16 -25.33 -21.21 34.82
N GLY A 17 -26.50 -20.98 34.22
CA GLY A 17 -26.63 -20.55 32.83
C GLY A 17 -26.64 -19.02 32.75
N PHE A 18 -26.15 -18.47 31.64
CA PHE A 18 -26.26 -17.05 31.33
C PHE A 18 -27.73 -16.64 31.19
N THR A 19 -28.09 -15.47 31.68
CA THR A 19 -29.45 -14.94 31.51
C THR A 19 -29.62 -14.32 30.12
N LEU A 20 -30.86 -14.29 29.59
CA LEU A 20 -31.15 -13.58 28.34
C LEU A 20 -30.76 -12.10 28.41
N LEU A 21 -30.90 -11.49 29.59
CA LEU A 21 -30.53 -10.10 29.83
C LEU A 21 -29.00 -9.92 29.74
N GLU A 22 -28.23 -10.83 30.32
CA GLU A 22 -26.76 -10.78 30.27
C GLU A 22 -26.24 -10.88 28.83
N LEU A 23 -26.82 -11.78 28.02
CA LEU A 23 -26.46 -11.91 26.62
C LEU A 23 -26.84 -10.65 25.81
N ALA A 24 -27.99 -10.03 26.11
CA ALA A 24 -28.42 -8.78 25.49
C ALA A 24 -27.48 -7.60 25.82
N VAL A 25 -27.03 -7.50 27.08
CA VAL A 25 -26.07 -6.47 27.51
C VAL A 25 -24.70 -6.67 26.85
N VAL A 26 -24.19 -7.91 26.81
CA VAL A 26 -22.93 -8.23 26.13
C VAL A 26 -23.00 -7.89 24.63
N LEU A 27 -24.10 -8.25 23.96
CA LEU A 27 -24.30 -7.94 22.55
C LEU A 27 -24.36 -6.43 22.32
N ALA A 28 -25.09 -5.69 23.18
CA ALA A 28 -25.19 -4.25 23.10
C ALA A 28 -23.81 -3.57 23.22
N ILE A 29 -23.01 -3.98 24.21
CA ILE A 29 -21.63 -3.48 24.38
C ILE A 29 -20.78 -3.82 23.16
N THR A 30 -20.87 -5.04 22.65
CA THR A 30 -20.08 -5.49 21.49
C THR A 30 -20.41 -4.68 20.23
N ILE A 31 -21.69 -4.37 20.00
CA ILE A 31 -22.13 -3.53 18.87
C ILE A 31 -21.59 -2.11 19.02
N VAL A 32 -21.69 -1.50 20.21
CA VAL A 32 -21.18 -0.15 20.46
C VAL A 32 -19.67 -0.08 20.24
N LEU A 33 -18.91 -1.05 20.77
CA LEU A 33 -17.46 -1.13 20.57
C LEU A 33 -17.11 -1.36 19.10
N GLY A 34 -17.82 -2.25 18.41
CA GLY A 34 -17.63 -2.53 16.99
C GLY A 34 -17.86 -1.29 16.12
N ALA A 35 -18.89 -0.50 16.42
CA ALA A 35 -19.21 0.73 15.69
C ALA A 35 -18.08 1.77 15.73
N VAL A 36 -17.31 1.83 16.82
CA VAL A 36 -16.17 2.76 16.96
C VAL A 36 -14.87 2.19 16.39
N ALA A 37 -14.64 0.88 16.53
CA ALA A 37 -13.39 0.25 16.10
C ALA A 37 -13.23 0.14 14.57
N VAL A 38 -14.31 -0.19 13.85
CA VAL A 38 -14.30 -0.41 12.40
C VAL A 38 -13.85 0.82 11.58
N PRO A 39 -14.36 2.05 11.78
CA PRO A 39 -13.94 3.22 11.00
C PRO A 39 -12.47 3.60 11.22
N SER A 40 -11.91 3.33 12.41
CA SER A 40 -10.48 3.55 12.68
C SER A 40 -9.59 2.58 11.89
N PHE A 41 -10.04 1.32 11.77
CA PHE A 41 -9.29 0.29 11.06
C PHE A 41 -9.23 0.52 9.54
N SER A 42 -10.31 1.01 8.92
CA SER A 42 -10.32 1.31 7.48
C SER A 42 -9.30 2.40 7.11
N GLY A 43 -9.18 3.45 7.94
CA GLY A 43 -8.17 4.48 7.79
C GLY A 43 -6.75 3.92 7.89
N LEU A 44 -6.47 3.04 8.86
CA LEU A 44 -5.16 2.41 8.99
C LEU A 44 -4.80 1.56 7.76
N VAL A 45 -5.74 0.73 7.28
CA VAL A 45 -5.53 -0.11 6.08
C VAL A 45 -5.27 0.75 4.84
N ALA A 46 -6.06 1.81 4.64
CA ALA A 46 -5.87 2.72 3.50
C ALA A 46 -4.48 3.37 3.50
N ARG A 47 -3.97 3.75 4.67
CA ARG A 47 -2.61 4.29 4.83
C ARG A 47 -1.53 3.25 4.55
N GLN A 48 -1.70 2.02 5.04
CA GLN A 48 -0.74 0.94 4.78
C GLN A 48 -0.67 0.61 3.28
N ARG A 49 -1.81 0.61 2.58
CA ARG A 49 -1.85 0.43 1.13
C ARG A 49 -1.14 1.57 0.40
N LEU A 50 -1.38 2.83 0.79
CA LEU A 50 -0.68 3.98 0.22
C LEU A 50 0.84 3.87 0.40
N LYS A 51 1.31 3.52 1.60
CA LYS A 51 2.73 3.27 1.89
C LYS A 51 3.28 2.12 1.06
N SER A 52 2.55 1.01 0.99
CA SER A 52 2.93 -0.17 0.20
C SER A 52 3.17 0.18 -1.26
N VAL A 53 2.28 0.95 -1.89
CA VAL A 53 2.43 1.37 -3.29
C VAL A 53 3.66 2.27 -3.47
N ALA A 54 3.84 3.26 -2.61
CA ALA A 54 4.98 4.18 -2.70
C ALA A 54 6.33 3.45 -2.53
N HIS A 55 6.42 2.56 -1.54
CA HIS A 55 7.63 1.75 -1.32
C HIS A 55 7.84 0.69 -2.40
N SER A 56 6.77 0.13 -2.98
CA SER A 56 6.87 -0.78 -4.11
C SER A 56 7.48 -0.08 -5.33
N LEU A 57 7.03 1.13 -5.64
CA LEU A 57 7.63 1.91 -6.72
C LEU A 57 9.09 2.29 -6.41
N GLN A 58 9.40 2.66 -5.18
CA GLN A 58 10.80 2.91 -4.76
C GLN A 58 11.68 1.68 -4.99
N ALA A 59 11.21 0.49 -4.60
CA ALA A 59 11.91 -0.77 -4.84
C ALA A 59 12.02 -1.09 -6.33
N ASP A 60 10.97 -0.82 -7.10
CA ASP A 60 10.93 -1.04 -8.55
C ASP A 60 11.89 -0.11 -9.30
N ILE A 61 12.13 1.11 -8.84
CA ILE A 61 13.21 1.95 -9.37
C ILE A 61 14.58 1.29 -9.11
N GLY A 62 14.76 0.67 -7.94
CA GLY A 62 15.95 -0.14 -7.66
C GLY A 62 16.10 -1.33 -8.62
N LEU A 63 15.01 -2.05 -8.88
CA LEU A 63 14.95 -3.12 -9.88
C LEU A 63 15.28 -2.59 -11.28
N ALA A 64 14.72 -1.45 -11.69
CA ALA A 64 15.01 -0.81 -12.97
C ALA A 64 16.50 -0.53 -13.13
N ARG A 65 17.17 -0.07 -12.08
CA ARG A 65 18.62 0.17 -12.08
C ARG A 65 19.42 -1.11 -12.23
N GLN A 66 19.08 -2.15 -11.49
CA GLN A 66 19.73 -3.45 -11.62
C GLN A 66 19.56 -4.01 -13.04
N GLU A 67 18.36 -3.88 -13.59
CA GLU A 67 18.03 -4.41 -14.91
C GLU A 67 18.66 -3.59 -16.04
N ALA A 68 18.80 -2.27 -15.87
CA ALA A 68 19.51 -1.41 -16.82
C ALA A 68 20.98 -1.81 -16.91
N GLY A 69 21.65 -1.99 -15.77
CA GLY A 69 23.02 -2.49 -15.72
C GLY A 69 23.16 -3.90 -16.29
N ARG A 70 22.25 -4.83 -15.91
CA ARG A 70 22.27 -6.22 -16.38
C ARG A 70 22.10 -6.34 -17.89
N ARG A 71 21.26 -5.50 -18.49
CA ARG A 71 20.97 -5.51 -19.94
C ARG A 71 21.91 -4.62 -20.75
N GLY A 72 22.64 -3.71 -20.11
CA GLY A 72 23.41 -2.68 -20.81
C GLY A 72 22.54 -1.69 -21.61
N MET A 73 21.25 -1.59 -21.27
CA MET A 73 20.26 -0.75 -21.97
C MET A 73 19.47 0.08 -20.96
N ALA A 74 19.02 1.26 -21.36
CA ALA A 74 18.19 2.09 -20.51
C ALA A 74 16.89 1.37 -20.13
N VAL A 75 16.42 1.60 -18.90
CA VAL A 75 15.11 1.12 -18.44
C VAL A 75 14.21 2.32 -18.20
N HIS A 76 13.06 2.32 -18.85
CA HIS A 76 12.05 3.38 -18.80
C HIS A 76 10.94 2.99 -17.83
N LEU A 77 10.53 3.95 -17.01
CA LEU A 77 9.33 3.87 -16.20
C LEU A 77 8.26 4.76 -16.82
N MET A 78 7.16 4.14 -17.22
CA MET A 78 6.01 4.79 -17.83
C MET A 78 4.81 4.70 -16.90
N PHE A 79 4.05 5.78 -16.81
CA PHE A 79 2.96 5.94 -15.85
C PHE A 79 1.67 6.28 -16.58
N HIS A 80 0.55 5.75 -16.09
CA HIS A 80 -0.79 6.16 -16.47
C HIS A 80 -1.52 6.66 -15.21
N PRO A 81 -1.59 7.99 -14.97
CA PRO A 81 -2.29 8.55 -13.82
C PRO A 81 -3.81 8.32 -13.83
N GLY A 82 -4.45 8.53 -12.68
CA GLY A 82 -5.88 8.43 -12.49
C GLY A 82 -6.32 7.35 -11.49
N PRO A 83 -7.63 7.08 -11.37
CA PRO A 83 -8.15 6.07 -10.45
C PRO A 83 -7.84 4.63 -10.91
N GLN A 84 -7.73 4.40 -12.22
CA GLN A 84 -7.33 3.13 -12.83
C GLN A 84 -5.87 3.22 -13.28
N TRP A 85 -5.01 3.63 -12.37
CA TRP A 85 -3.62 3.90 -12.69
C TRP A 85 -2.82 2.62 -12.95
N CYS A 86 -1.71 2.77 -13.66
CA CYS A 86 -0.68 1.75 -13.75
C CYS A 86 0.70 2.37 -13.95
N TYR A 87 1.74 1.58 -13.73
CA TYR A 87 3.06 1.88 -14.25
C TYR A 87 3.76 0.62 -14.76
N GLY A 88 4.71 0.81 -15.67
CA GLY A 88 5.49 -0.27 -16.26
C GLY A 88 6.96 0.08 -16.34
N LEU A 89 7.80 -0.97 -16.26
CA LEU A 89 9.24 -0.93 -16.45
C LEU A 89 9.57 -1.67 -17.74
N SER A 90 10.29 -1.03 -18.65
CA SER A 90 10.67 -1.67 -19.91
C SER A 90 12.02 -1.17 -20.43
N ALA A 91 12.74 -2.07 -21.09
CA ALA A 91 13.93 -1.70 -21.86
C ALA A 91 13.57 -1.07 -23.23
N GLY A 92 12.32 -1.21 -23.67
CA GLY A 92 11.78 -0.51 -24.84
C GLY A 92 11.08 0.79 -24.46
N PHE A 93 10.94 1.69 -25.44
CA PHE A 93 10.17 2.93 -25.31
C PHE A 93 8.70 2.71 -25.68
N GLY A 94 7.79 3.50 -25.11
CA GLY A 94 6.40 3.58 -25.56
C GLY A 94 5.47 2.46 -25.08
N VAL A 95 5.86 1.70 -24.06
CA VAL A 95 5.03 0.63 -23.48
C VAL A 95 3.87 1.22 -22.67
N ASP A 96 2.64 0.97 -23.12
CA ASP A 96 1.42 1.29 -22.34
C ASP A 96 1.18 0.23 -21.25
N CYS A 97 1.34 0.61 -19.99
CA CYS A 97 1.16 -0.27 -18.84
C CYS A 97 -0.26 -0.85 -18.71
N ARG A 98 -1.26 -0.26 -19.39
CA ARG A 98 -2.63 -0.78 -19.38
C ARG A 98 -2.74 -2.11 -20.12
N GLN A 99 -1.97 -2.24 -21.20
CA GLN A 99 -2.01 -3.39 -22.11
C GLN A 99 -0.77 -4.27 -21.98
N ALA A 100 0.32 -3.74 -21.45
CA ALA A 100 1.58 -4.46 -21.31
C ALA A 100 1.44 -5.69 -20.39
N GLN A 101 2.03 -6.79 -20.83
CA GLN A 101 2.19 -8.01 -20.05
C GLN A 101 3.67 -8.39 -20.08
N THR A 102 4.16 -8.98 -18.98
CA THR A 102 5.54 -9.45 -18.95
C THR A 102 5.61 -10.74 -19.74
N ALA A 103 6.36 -10.76 -20.84
CA ALA A 103 6.56 -11.93 -21.67
C ALA A 103 8.02 -12.01 -22.13
N PRO A 104 8.58 -13.22 -22.30
CA PRO A 104 9.92 -13.37 -22.84
C PRO A 104 10.08 -12.63 -24.18
N GLY A 105 11.12 -11.82 -24.31
CA GLY A 105 11.49 -11.15 -25.56
C GLY A 105 10.80 -9.80 -25.85
N ASN A 106 9.74 -9.41 -25.13
CA ASN A 106 9.06 -8.13 -25.40
C ASN A 106 9.68 -6.91 -24.68
N GLY A 107 10.73 -7.11 -23.88
CA GLY A 107 11.43 -6.04 -23.18
C GLY A 107 10.71 -5.47 -21.96
N VAL A 108 9.50 -5.93 -21.63
CA VAL A 108 8.77 -5.58 -20.41
C VAL A 108 9.39 -6.33 -19.24
N ILE A 109 9.69 -5.59 -18.17
CA ILE A 109 10.36 -6.11 -16.97
C ILE A 109 9.32 -6.35 -15.88
N LYS A 110 8.45 -5.35 -15.65
CA LYS A 110 7.40 -5.41 -14.63
C LYS A 110 6.28 -4.46 -15.01
N VAL A 111 5.04 -4.85 -14.68
CA VAL A 111 3.85 -3.99 -14.77
C VAL A 111 3.11 -4.06 -13.45
N VAL A 112 2.72 -2.90 -12.92
CA VAL A 112 1.94 -2.78 -11.68
C VAL A 112 0.67 -1.99 -11.97
N ARG A 113 -0.47 -2.48 -11.48
CA ARG A 113 -1.79 -1.90 -11.71
C ARG A 113 -2.43 -1.47 -10.41
N GLY A 114 -3.16 -0.36 -10.44
CA GLY A 114 -3.92 0.15 -9.30
C GLY A 114 -5.06 -0.79 -8.85
N ALA A 115 -5.51 -1.70 -9.72
CA ALA A 115 -6.48 -2.74 -9.39
C ALA A 115 -6.00 -3.64 -8.22
N ASP A 116 -4.69 -3.88 -8.12
CA ASP A 116 -4.08 -4.66 -7.03
C ASP A 116 -3.96 -3.85 -5.73
N HIS A 117 -4.27 -2.55 -5.77
CA HIS A 117 -4.07 -1.58 -4.70
C HIS A 117 -5.31 -0.72 -4.46
N ALA A 118 -6.41 -1.40 -4.10
CA ALA A 118 -7.71 -0.76 -3.89
C ALA A 118 -7.67 0.44 -2.92
N GLY A 119 -8.28 1.56 -3.34
CA GLY A 119 -8.35 2.80 -2.57
C GLY A 119 -7.16 3.75 -2.77
N THR A 120 -6.25 3.43 -3.71
CA THR A 120 -5.14 4.30 -4.12
C THR A 120 -5.39 4.89 -5.50
N THR A 121 -4.89 6.11 -5.72
CA THR A 121 -4.92 6.80 -7.01
C THR A 121 -3.52 7.33 -7.32
N LEU A 122 -3.13 7.34 -8.60
CA LEU A 122 -1.93 8.05 -9.04
C LEU A 122 -2.38 9.44 -9.49
N LEU A 123 -2.06 10.45 -8.68
CA LEU A 123 -2.50 11.83 -8.91
C LEU A 123 -1.69 12.49 -10.03
N GLU A 124 -0.38 12.27 -10.01
CA GLU A 124 0.56 12.91 -10.92
C GLU A 124 1.79 12.03 -11.07
N ALA A 125 2.38 11.97 -12.26
CA ALA A 125 3.67 11.31 -12.47
C ALA A 125 4.39 11.87 -13.69
N SER A 126 5.72 11.95 -13.59
CA SER A 126 6.60 12.22 -14.72
C SER A 126 7.22 10.93 -15.24
N ALA A 127 7.49 10.85 -16.55
CA ALA A 127 8.29 9.76 -17.09
C ALA A 127 9.67 9.72 -16.42
N MET A 128 10.21 8.52 -16.23
CA MET A 128 11.55 8.31 -15.67
C MET A 128 12.33 7.34 -16.54
N ALA A 129 13.65 7.45 -16.53
CA ALA A 129 14.52 6.53 -17.25
C ALA A 129 15.86 6.40 -16.51
N ILE A 130 16.37 5.17 -16.41
CA ILE A 130 17.62 4.86 -15.72
C ILE A 130 18.73 4.56 -16.73
N ASP A 131 19.87 5.21 -16.54
CA ASP A 131 21.08 5.03 -17.34
C ASP A 131 21.72 3.66 -17.04
N PRO A 132 22.05 2.85 -18.06
CA PRO A 132 22.63 1.53 -17.86
C PRO A 132 24.08 1.55 -17.35
N ARG A 133 24.82 2.65 -17.51
CA ARG A 133 26.26 2.73 -17.19
C ARG A 133 26.51 3.04 -15.72
N ASN A 134 25.77 3.99 -15.16
CA ASN A 134 25.99 4.49 -13.80
C ASN A 134 24.72 4.40 -12.92
N GLY A 135 23.57 4.10 -13.52
CA GLY A 135 22.28 4.04 -12.83
C GLY A 135 21.68 5.41 -12.49
N SER A 136 22.18 6.51 -13.08
CA SER A 136 21.61 7.84 -12.90
C SER A 136 20.27 7.98 -13.65
N SER A 137 19.52 9.04 -13.37
CA SER A 137 18.36 9.39 -14.20
C SER A 137 18.85 9.94 -15.54
N LEU A 138 18.31 9.43 -16.66
CA LEU A 138 18.52 9.98 -18.00
C LEU A 138 17.66 11.21 -18.28
N LEU A 139 16.58 11.39 -17.52
CA LEU A 139 15.68 12.53 -17.59
C LEU A 139 15.97 13.48 -16.42
N ALA A 140 15.29 14.64 -16.42
CA ALA A 140 15.24 15.53 -15.26
C ALA A 140 14.70 14.81 -14.01
N GLU A 141 14.64 15.53 -12.88
CA GLU A 141 14.09 14.95 -11.65
C GLU A 141 12.67 14.43 -11.87
N GLY A 142 12.47 13.16 -11.53
CA GLY A 142 11.22 12.48 -11.74
C GLY A 142 10.41 12.39 -10.44
N HIS A 143 9.09 12.38 -10.53
CA HIS A 143 8.25 12.04 -9.39
C HIS A 143 6.99 11.26 -9.79
N ALA A 144 6.42 10.55 -8.82
CA ALA A 144 5.11 9.90 -8.91
C ALA A 144 4.37 10.09 -7.57
N ARG A 145 3.21 10.73 -7.61
CA ARG A 145 2.41 11.09 -6.43
C ARG A 145 1.17 10.22 -6.34
N PHE A 146 1.11 9.41 -5.29
CA PHE A 146 -0.04 8.58 -4.96
C PHE A 146 -0.91 9.26 -3.89
N GLY A 147 -2.21 9.12 -4.01
CA GLY A 147 -3.20 9.56 -3.03
C GLY A 147 -4.02 8.39 -2.50
N SER A 148 -4.53 8.52 -1.28
CA SER A 148 -5.56 7.64 -0.74
C SER A 148 -6.93 8.32 -0.85
N SER A 149 -7.91 7.63 -1.45
CA SER A 149 -9.28 8.15 -1.58
C SER A 149 -10.03 8.22 -0.25
N GLN A 150 -9.63 7.42 0.74
CA GLN A 150 -10.33 7.30 2.04
C GLN A 150 -9.67 8.13 3.15
N ALA A 151 -8.35 8.28 3.12
CA ALA A 151 -7.59 8.94 4.19
C ALA A 151 -7.17 10.39 3.87
N GLY A 152 -7.34 10.85 2.62
CA GLY A 152 -6.89 12.18 2.17
C GLY A 152 -5.37 12.38 2.18
N GLN A 153 -4.60 11.34 2.54
CA GLN A 153 -3.14 11.37 2.60
C GLN A 153 -2.54 11.13 1.22
N GLN A 154 -1.36 11.71 1.00
CA GLN A 154 -0.61 11.60 -0.24
C GLN A 154 0.84 11.25 0.05
N LEU A 155 1.44 10.44 -0.81
CA LEU A 155 2.86 10.10 -0.80
C LEU A 155 3.43 10.31 -2.19
N GLN A 156 4.63 10.84 -2.26
CA GLN A 156 5.34 11.07 -3.51
C GLN A 156 6.65 10.29 -3.50
N VAL A 157 6.88 9.52 -4.55
CA VAL A 157 8.16 8.91 -4.86
C VAL A 157 8.92 9.88 -5.75
N GLN A 158 10.15 10.20 -5.39
CA GLN A 158 11.04 11.07 -6.15
C GLN A 158 12.21 10.26 -6.69
N LEU A 159 12.60 10.53 -7.93
CA LEU A 159 13.83 10.06 -8.55
C LEU A 159 14.76 11.26 -8.73
N GLY A 160 15.80 11.31 -7.91
CA GLY A 160 16.86 12.31 -8.05
C GLY A 160 17.75 12.03 -9.27
N ARG A 161 18.50 13.03 -9.72
CA ARG A 161 19.40 12.93 -10.89
C ARG A 161 20.43 11.80 -10.78
N LEU A 162 20.91 11.49 -9.58
CA LEU A 162 21.85 10.39 -9.32
C LEU A 162 21.19 8.99 -9.31
N GLY A 163 19.90 8.88 -9.64
CA GLY A 163 19.18 7.60 -9.65
C GLY A 163 18.69 7.13 -8.28
N ARG A 164 18.77 7.99 -7.26
CA ARG A 164 18.28 7.68 -5.91
C ARG A 164 16.76 7.87 -5.85
N ALA A 165 16.04 6.81 -5.50
CA ALA A 165 14.62 6.85 -5.20
C ALA A 165 14.35 7.15 -3.71
N SER A 166 13.51 8.13 -3.42
CA SER A 166 13.09 8.47 -2.05
C SER A 166 11.58 8.72 -1.96
N VAL A 167 10.98 8.39 -0.81
CA VAL A 167 9.56 8.62 -0.53
C VAL A 167 9.41 9.82 0.40
N CYS A 168 8.48 10.71 0.10
CA CYS A 168 8.16 11.89 0.90
C CYS A 168 6.64 12.19 0.90
N ALA A 169 6.18 13.01 1.85
CA ALA A 169 4.81 13.49 1.93
C ALA A 169 4.72 14.93 1.36
N PRO A 170 3.94 15.17 0.28
CA PRO A 170 3.85 16.50 -0.35
C PRO A 170 2.82 17.43 0.29
N ALA A 171 1.88 16.88 1.06
CA ALA A 171 0.76 17.61 1.65
C ALA A 171 0.60 17.24 3.14
N ALA A 172 -0.49 16.57 3.50
CA ALA A 172 -0.75 16.16 4.88
C ALA A 172 0.37 15.24 5.42
N PRO A 173 0.84 15.44 6.67
CA PRO A 173 1.84 14.58 7.29
C PRO A 173 1.39 13.13 7.33
N VAL A 174 2.27 12.24 6.89
CA VAL A 174 2.11 10.79 7.03
C VAL A 174 3.11 10.31 8.09
N PRO A 175 2.70 9.54 9.12
CA PRO A 175 3.60 9.10 10.18
C PRO A 175 4.84 8.39 9.63
N ASN A 176 6.03 8.74 10.16
CA ASN A 176 7.34 8.22 9.76
C ASN A 176 7.69 8.46 8.29
N THR A 177 7.18 9.53 7.68
CA THR A 177 7.54 9.92 6.30
C THR A 177 8.00 11.38 6.29
N PRO A 178 9.17 11.70 5.71
CA PRO A 178 9.66 13.07 5.64
C PRO A 178 8.80 13.91 4.67
N ALA A 179 8.76 15.22 4.87
CA ALA A 179 8.15 16.14 3.91
C ALA A 179 8.95 16.17 2.60
N CYS A 180 8.26 16.43 1.48
CA CYS A 180 8.96 16.58 0.20
C CYS A 180 9.80 17.87 0.18
N PRO A 181 11.02 17.84 -0.40
CA PRO A 181 11.78 19.06 -0.63
C PRO A 181 10.96 20.03 -1.49
N SER A 182 10.91 21.29 -1.09
CA SER A 182 10.27 22.34 -1.88
C SER A 182 11.11 22.58 -3.14
N THR A 183 10.62 22.14 -4.29
CA THR A 183 11.16 22.59 -5.58
C THR A 183 10.69 24.03 -5.81
N ALA A 184 11.44 25.01 -5.30
CA ALA A 184 11.27 26.39 -5.75
C ALA A 184 11.69 26.46 -7.23
N PRO A 185 10.89 27.06 -8.13
CA PRO A 185 11.36 27.30 -9.50
C PRO A 185 12.58 28.23 -9.46
N PRO A 186 13.59 28.03 -10.32
CA PRO A 186 14.66 29.01 -10.46
C PRO A 186 14.04 30.33 -10.96
N SER A 187 14.29 31.42 -10.23
CA SER A 187 13.97 32.80 -10.61
C SER A 187 14.77 33.25 -11.83
#